data_AF-A0A933SME4-F1
#
_entry.id   AF-A0A933SME4-F1
#
_cell.length_a   1.000
_cell.length_b   1.000
_cell.length_c   1.000
_cell.angle_alpha   90.00
_cell.angle_beta   90.00
_cell.angle_gamma   90.00
#
_symmetry.space_group_name_H-M   'P 1'
#
loop_
_entity.id
_entity.type
_entity.pdbx_description
1 polymer ?
#
loop_
_entity_poly.entity_id
_entity_poly.type
_entity_poly.pdbx_seq_one_letter_code
_entity_poly.pdbx_strand_id
1 'polypeptide(L)'
;MNIDNLLFGHMPYLFIVTAIVGTIYRYVANRYTWSSQSSQFLENKSLFYGSFPWHYGIILILLGHIIGIITPGSILSWNSVPLRLYILEISGLALGILAFIGLLVLVYRRLTDSRVKAVTSSWDILLLIVLLIQIATGLANATMYRWGSNWYAAAAVPWIQSILTLNPRVDYIATLPLITKVHIFNALIFIGLIPFTRLVHFLAFIGPIKYLFRPWQVVRWYSRDTQTENIVQYK
;
A
#
# COMPACT_ATOMS: atom_id res chain seq x y z
N MET A 1 20.38 -2.19 -24.11
CA MET A 1 19.22 -1.89 -23.25
C MET A 1 19.64 -0.83 -22.25
N ASN A 2 18.99 0.35 -22.24
CA ASN A 2 19.28 1.40 -21.26
C ASN A 2 18.77 0.95 -19.86
N ILE A 3 19.44 1.37 -18.79
CA ILE A 3 19.05 1.07 -17.41
C ILE A 3 17.61 1.52 -17.11
N ASP A 4 17.18 2.64 -17.68
CA ASP A 4 15.80 3.12 -17.52
C ASP A 4 14.77 2.17 -18.16
N ASN A 5 15.10 1.54 -19.29
CA ASN A 5 14.22 0.54 -19.91
C ASN A 5 14.12 -0.74 -19.07
N LEU A 6 15.22 -1.14 -18.42
CA LEU A 6 15.19 -2.26 -17.49
C LEU A 6 14.30 -1.96 -16.28
N LEU A 7 14.59 -0.85 -15.58
CA LEU A 7 13.96 -0.50 -14.30
C LEU A 7 12.49 -0.06 -14.44
N PHE A 8 12.15 0.60 -15.54
CA PHE A 8 10.83 1.20 -15.71
C PHE A 8 10.04 0.66 -16.90
N GLY A 9 10.64 -0.16 -17.74
CA GLY A 9 9.96 -0.90 -18.80
C GLY A 9 9.64 -2.33 -18.40
N HIS A 10 10.62 -3.08 -17.86
CA HIS A 10 10.47 -4.51 -17.59
C HIS A 10 10.15 -4.84 -16.13
N MET A 11 10.86 -4.25 -15.16
CA MET A 11 10.66 -4.53 -13.74
C MET A 11 9.22 -4.27 -13.23
N PRO A 12 8.43 -3.28 -13.74
CA PRO A 12 7.04 -3.14 -13.33
C PRO A 12 6.22 -4.42 -13.50
N TYR A 13 6.39 -5.12 -14.63
CA TYR A 13 5.68 -6.38 -14.89
C TYR A 13 6.08 -7.47 -13.90
N LEU A 14 7.37 -7.60 -13.60
CA LEU A 14 7.86 -8.56 -12.61
C LEU A 14 7.21 -8.33 -11.24
N PHE A 15 7.22 -7.09 -10.76
CA PHE A 15 6.66 -6.75 -9.45
C PHE A 15 5.12 -6.89 -9.41
N ILE A 16 4.42 -6.47 -10.46
CA ILE A 16 2.95 -6.61 -10.56
C ILE A 16 2.55 -8.09 -10.60
N VAL A 17 3.19 -8.90 -11.45
CA VAL A 17 2.91 -10.33 -11.55
C VAL A 17 3.21 -11.03 -10.23
N THR A 18 4.35 -10.71 -9.61
CA THR A 18 4.72 -11.26 -8.29
C THR A 18 3.67 -10.89 -7.24
N ALA A 19 3.22 -9.64 -7.22
CA ALA A 19 2.22 -9.17 -6.28
C ALA A 19 0.88 -9.90 -6.46
N ILE A 20 0.41 -10.06 -7.70
CA ILE A 20 -0.87 -10.71 -7.99
C ILE A 20 -0.79 -12.21 -7.68
N VAL A 21 0.15 -12.92 -8.31
CA VAL A 21 0.27 -14.39 -8.20
C VAL A 21 0.63 -14.79 -6.77
N GLY A 22 1.59 -14.11 -6.16
CA GLY A 22 2.00 -14.39 -4.79
C GLY A 22 0.86 -14.15 -3.79
N THR A 23 0.02 -13.14 -4.02
CA THR A 23 -1.09 -12.82 -3.11
C THR A 23 -2.18 -13.88 -3.21
N ILE A 24 -2.56 -14.26 -4.44
CA ILE A 24 -3.52 -15.34 -4.68
C ILE A 24 -3.01 -16.64 -4.06
N TYR A 25 -1.76 -17.01 -4.31
CA TYR A 25 -1.14 -18.20 -3.75
C TYR A 25 -1.18 -18.19 -2.22
N ARG A 26 -0.74 -17.09 -1.57
CA ARG A 26 -0.76 -17.00 -0.11
C ARG A 26 -2.17 -17.08 0.45
N TYR A 27 -3.16 -16.48 -0.21
CA TYR A 27 -4.55 -16.51 0.25
C TYR A 27 -5.18 -17.91 0.17
N VAL A 28 -4.84 -18.69 -0.85
CA VAL A 28 -5.35 -20.04 -1.07
C VAL A 28 -4.58 -21.07 -0.23
N ALA A 29 -3.25 -21.06 -0.31
CA ALA A 29 -2.41 -22.08 0.32
C ALA A 29 -2.11 -21.79 1.81
N ASN A 30 -2.01 -20.53 2.22
CA ASN A 30 -1.46 -20.13 3.53
C ASN A 30 -2.34 -19.11 4.27
N ARG A 31 -3.66 -19.33 4.26
CA ARG A 31 -4.65 -18.37 4.79
C ARG A 31 -4.43 -17.98 6.26
N TYR A 32 -3.90 -18.87 7.10
CA TYR A 32 -3.60 -18.57 8.51
C TYR A 32 -2.59 -17.41 8.67
N THR A 33 -1.67 -17.25 7.72
CA THR A 33 -0.67 -16.18 7.75
C THR A 33 -1.22 -14.82 7.31
N TRP A 34 -2.47 -14.76 6.84
CA TRP A 34 -3.13 -13.54 6.38
C TRP A 34 -3.67 -12.72 7.56
N SER A 35 -2.80 -11.90 8.15
CA SER A 35 -3.11 -11.11 9.34
C SER A 35 -2.31 -9.80 9.38
N SER A 36 -2.80 -8.81 10.13
CA SER A 36 -2.07 -7.58 10.44
C SER A 36 -0.87 -7.81 11.36
N GLN A 37 -0.78 -9.00 12.00
CA GLN A 37 0.29 -9.39 12.92
C GLN A 37 0.51 -8.29 13.97
N SER A 38 -0.56 -7.95 14.69
CA SER A 38 -0.57 -6.88 15.68
C SER A 38 0.36 -7.20 16.85
N SER A 39 1.21 -6.25 17.22
CA SER A 39 2.06 -6.31 18.41
C SER A 39 1.52 -5.48 19.58
N GLN A 40 0.25 -5.04 19.50
CA GLN A 40 -0.35 -4.14 20.48
C GLN A 40 -0.44 -4.73 21.89
N PHE A 41 -0.71 -6.03 21.98
CA PHE A 41 -0.78 -6.72 23.26
C PHE A 41 0.54 -6.65 24.04
N LEU A 42 1.68 -6.67 23.34
CA LEU A 42 3.01 -6.62 23.95
C LEU A 42 3.39 -5.21 24.44
N GLU A 43 3.01 -4.20 23.67
CA GLU A 43 3.29 -2.79 23.94
C GLU A 43 2.24 -1.91 23.23
N ASN A 44 1.53 -1.06 23.99
CA ASN A 44 0.45 -0.21 23.47
C ASN A 44 0.66 1.30 23.72
N LYS A 45 1.55 1.70 24.63
CA LYS A 45 1.72 3.11 25.03
C LYS A 45 2.22 3.95 23.85
N SER A 46 3.26 3.46 23.17
CA SER A 46 3.83 4.16 22.00
C SER A 46 3.10 3.82 20.70
N LEU A 47 2.42 2.67 20.66
CA LEU A 47 1.71 2.21 19.46
C LEU A 47 0.66 3.21 18.99
N PHE A 48 -0.16 3.78 19.88
CA PHE A 48 -1.21 4.71 19.47
C PHE A 48 -0.62 5.91 18.71
N TYR A 49 0.41 6.54 19.29
CA TYR A 49 1.08 7.72 18.72
C TYR A 49 1.86 7.42 17.43
N GLY A 50 2.24 6.17 17.18
CA GLY A 50 2.82 5.78 15.89
C GLY A 50 1.77 5.37 14.87
N SER A 51 0.86 4.49 15.26
CA SER A 51 -0.11 3.83 14.40
C SER A 51 -1.18 4.79 13.88
N PHE A 52 -1.70 5.69 14.72
CA PHE A 52 -2.71 6.67 14.31
C PHE A 52 -2.18 7.59 13.19
N PRO A 53 -1.10 8.39 13.40
CA PRO A 53 -0.63 9.29 12.36
C PRO A 53 -0.08 8.56 11.13
N TRP A 54 0.55 7.39 11.31
CA TRP A 54 0.96 6.55 10.17
C TRP A 54 -0.23 6.18 9.28
N HIS A 55 -1.26 5.53 9.83
CA HIS A 55 -2.36 5.00 9.02
C HIS A 55 -3.22 6.12 8.42
N TYR A 56 -3.58 7.15 9.19
CA TYR A 56 -4.39 8.24 8.65
C TYR A 56 -3.65 9.01 7.55
N GLY A 57 -2.36 9.29 7.74
CA GLY A 57 -1.55 9.95 6.71
C GLY A 57 -1.39 9.08 5.47
N ILE A 58 -0.93 7.82 5.63
CA ILE A 58 -0.61 6.97 4.48
C ILE A 58 -1.85 6.55 3.69
N ILE A 59 -2.98 6.29 4.35
CA ILE A 59 -4.23 5.90 3.68
C ILE A 59 -4.70 7.05 2.78
N LEU A 60 -4.75 8.28 3.31
CA LEU A 60 -5.20 9.44 2.55
C LEU A 60 -4.24 9.78 1.40
N ILE A 61 -2.92 9.67 1.61
CA ILE A 61 -1.92 9.85 0.56
C ILE A 61 -2.06 8.79 -0.54
N LEU A 62 -2.19 7.52 -0.16
CA LEU A 62 -2.34 6.43 -1.11
C LEU A 62 -3.64 6.57 -1.91
N LEU A 63 -4.75 6.94 -1.26
CA LEU A 63 -6.01 7.25 -1.93
C LEU A 63 -5.87 8.41 -2.91
N GLY A 64 -5.17 9.49 -2.54
CA GLY A 64 -4.88 10.60 -3.44
C GLY A 64 -4.11 10.17 -4.69
N HIS A 65 -3.10 9.31 -4.54
CA HIS A 65 -2.37 8.72 -5.67
C HIS A 65 -3.30 7.88 -6.56
N ILE A 66 -4.08 6.97 -5.96
CA ILE A 66 -4.99 6.10 -6.71
C ILE A 66 -6.02 6.93 -7.50
N ILE A 67 -6.63 7.94 -6.86
CA ILE A 67 -7.57 8.85 -7.53
C ILE A 67 -6.86 9.56 -8.69
N GLY A 68 -5.65 10.08 -8.48
CA GLY A 68 -4.88 10.74 -9.54
C GLY A 68 -4.52 9.84 -10.73
N ILE A 69 -4.29 8.55 -10.51
CA ILE A 69 -4.08 7.56 -11.59
C ILE A 69 -5.37 7.35 -12.40
N ILE A 70 -6.52 7.29 -11.73
CA ILE A 70 -7.81 7.02 -12.36
C ILE A 70 -8.33 8.26 -13.10
N THR A 71 -8.12 9.47 -12.55
CA THR A 71 -8.67 10.72 -13.09
C THR A 71 -7.61 11.81 -13.31
N PRO A 72 -6.54 11.56 -14.08
CA PRO A 72 -5.45 12.52 -14.27
C PRO A 72 -5.92 13.85 -14.86
N GLY A 73 -6.85 13.83 -15.83
CA GLY A 73 -7.43 15.03 -16.41
C GLY A 73 -8.19 15.89 -15.39
N SER A 74 -8.88 15.25 -14.44
CA SER A 74 -9.58 15.95 -13.36
C SER A 74 -8.58 16.63 -12.42
N ILE A 75 -7.46 15.98 -12.08
CA ILE A 75 -6.40 16.59 -11.28
C ILE A 75 -5.80 17.82 -11.98
N LEU A 76 -5.47 17.70 -13.28
CA LEU A 76 -4.94 18.83 -14.05
C LEU A 76 -5.94 20.00 -14.13
N SER A 77 -7.23 19.71 -14.31
CA SER A 77 -8.30 20.73 -14.31
C SER A 77 -8.53 21.35 -12.92
N TRP A 78 -8.35 20.58 -11.85
CA TRP A 78 -8.43 21.09 -10.48
C TRP A 78 -7.28 22.07 -10.21
N ASN A 79 -6.09 21.68 -10.65
CA ASN A 79 -4.85 22.42 -10.46
C ASN A 79 -4.72 23.67 -11.34
N SER A 80 -5.58 23.83 -12.36
CA SER A 80 -5.60 25.05 -13.18
C SER A 80 -6.03 26.29 -12.39
N VAL A 81 -6.68 26.11 -11.24
CA VAL A 81 -6.98 27.18 -10.28
C VAL A 81 -5.89 27.20 -9.21
N PRO A 82 -5.07 28.26 -9.10
CA PRO A 82 -3.91 28.28 -8.20
C PRO A 82 -4.22 27.92 -6.75
N LEU A 83 -5.31 28.46 -6.18
CA LEU A 83 -5.72 28.15 -4.81
C LEU A 83 -5.98 26.65 -4.59
N ARG A 84 -6.61 25.99 -5.56
CA ARG A 84 -6.93 24.55 -5.50
C ARG A 84 -5.67 23.68 -5.58
N LEU A 85 -4.71 24.08 -6.42
CA LEU A 85 -3.38 23.48 -6.49
C LEU A 85 -2.65 23.60 -5.15
N TYR A 86 -2.61 24.80 -4.55
CA TYR A 86 -1.98 24.99 -3.24
C TYR A 86 -2.62 24.14 -2.16
N ILE A 87 -3.95 24.06 -2.11
CA ILE A 87 -4.66 23.22 -1.15
C ILE A 87 -4.26 21.75 -1.31
N LEU A 88 -4.20 21.25 -2.56
CA LEU A 88 -3.82 19.87 -2.85
C LEU A 88 -2.37 19.58 -2.44
N GLU A 89 -1.42 20.43 -2.82
CA GLU A 89 0.01 20.25 -2.50
C GLU A 89 0.28 20.35 -0.98
N ILE A 90 -0.29 21.35 -0.31
CA ILE A 90 -0.09 21.57 1.13
C ILE A 90 -0.75 20.46 1.94
N SER A 91 -1.97 20.04 1.59
CA SER A 91 -2.63 18.93 2.28
C SER A 91 -1.88 17.61 2.07
N GLY A 92 -1.39 17.34 0.85
CA GLY A 92 -0.52 16.21 0.57
C GLY A 92 0.77 16.23 1.39
N LEU A 93 1.45 17.39 1.45
CA LEU A 93 2.65 17.54 2.27
C LEU A 93 2.36 17.31 3.77
N ALA A 94 1.28 17.91 4.30
CA ALA A 94 0.91 17.76 5.70
C ALA A 94 0.60 16.30 6.07
N LEU A 95 -0.16 15.59 5.23
CA LEU A 95 -0.45 14.17 5.41
C LEU A 95 0.81 13.30 5.29
N GLY A 96 1.72 13.63 4.38
CA GLY A 96 3.02 12.98 4.25
C GLY A 96 3.87 13.16 5.52
N ILE A 97 3.92 14.36 6.09
CA ILE A 97 4.63 14.64 7.35
C ILE A 97 4.00 13.85 8.51
N LEU A 98 2.67 13.85 8.59
CA LEU A 98 1.93 13.08 9.60
C LEU A 98 2.29 11.59 9.52
N ALA A 99 2.25 11.00 8.32
CA ALA A 99 2.62 9.61 8.12
C ALA A 99 4.10 9.36 8.47
N PHE A 100 5.00 10.29 8.13
CA PHE A 100 6.44 10.12 8.39
C PHE A 100 6.74 10.10 9.87
N ILE A 101 6.18 11.04 10.64
CA ILE A 101 6.31 11.09 12.10
C ILE A 101 5.78 9.78 12.71
N GLY A 102 4.59 9.34 12.27
CA GLY A 102 4.02 8.08 12.74
C GLY A 102 4.92 6.87 12.46
N LEU A 103 5.49 6.79 11.26
CA LEU A 103 6.41 5.72 10.89
C LEU A 103 7.70 5.75 11.72
N LEU A 104 8.27 6.94 11.98
CA LEU A 104 9.45 7.08 12.83
C LEU A 104 9.18 6.59 14.25
N VAL A 105 8.02 6.89 14.82
CA VAL A 105 7.61 6.38 16.15
C VAL A 105 7.48 4.84 16.11
N LEU A 106 6.88 4.27 15.06
CA LEU A 106 6.75 2.82 14.91
C LEU A 106 8.10 2.11 14.74
N VAL A 107 9.03 2.72 14.01
CA VAL A 107 10.40 2.22 13.84
C VAL A 107 11.14 2.28 15.16
N TYR A 108 11.11 3.43 15.85
CA TYR A 108 11.71 3.59 17.18
C TYR A 108 11.20 2.51 18.13
N ARG A 109 9.87 2.38 18.26
CA ARG A 109 9.22 1.36 19.10
C ARG A 109 9.71 -0.05 18.80
N ARG A 110 9.85 -0.41 17.52
CA ARG A 110 10.25 -1.77 17.12
C ARG A 110 11.72 -2.06 17.42
N LEU A 111 12.57 -1.04 17.44
CA LEU A 111 14.00 -1.18 17.69
C LEU A 111 14.34 -1.14 19.20
N THR A 112 13.54 -0.42 20.00
CA THR A 112 13.83 -0.17 21.42
C THR A 112 13.04 -1.05 22.39
N ASP A 113 11.79 -1.41 22.09
CA ASP A 113 11.00 -2.26 22.99
C ASP A 113 11.43 -3.74 22.85
N SER A 114 11.90 -4.33 23.94
CA SER A 114 12.43 -5.71 23.94
C SER A 114 11.38 -6.76 23.59
N ARG A 115 10.10 -6.55 23.95
CA ARG A 115 9.00 -7.49 23.69
C ARG A 115 8.61 -7.46 22.22
N VAL A 116 8.50 -6.26 21.63
CA VAL A 116 8.21 -6.08 20.20
C VAL A 116 9.37 -6.58 19.34
N LYS A 117 10.61 -6.31 19.75
CA LYS A 117 11.81 -6.76 19.04
C LYS A 117 11.90 -8.28 19.00
N ALA A 118 11.56 -8.96 20.10
CA ALA A 118 11.57 -10.42 20.19
C ALA A 118 10.62 -11.12 19.19
N VAL A 119 9.56 -10.45 18.73
CA VAL A 119 8.59 -10.99 17.75
C VAL A 119 8.68 -10.32 16.37
N THR A 120 9.73 -9.54 16.13
CA THR A 120 9.95 -8.87 14.84
C THR A 120 10.70 -9.77 13.88
N SER A 121 10.15 -9.97 12.69
CA SER A 121 10.79 -10.76 11.64
C SER A 121 11.70 -9.90 10.75
N SER A 122 12.63 -10.52 10.02
CA SER A 122 13.45 -9.84 9.01
C SER A 122 12.59 -9.19 7.91
N TRP A 123 11.44 -9.78 7.57
CA TRP A 123 10.47 -9.22 6.63
C TRP A 123 9.81 -7.94 7.15
N ASP A 124 9.57 -7.84 8.46
CA ASP A 124 9.06 -6.60 9.06
C ASP A 124 10.10 -5.47 8.97
N ILE A 125 11.39 -5.79 9.18
CA ILE A 125 12.48 -4.82 9.08
C ILE A 125 12.64 -4.35 7.63
N LEU A 126 12.68 -5.28 6.67
CA LEU A 126 12.77 -4.96 5.25
C LEU A 126 11.60 -4.05 4.82
N LEU A 127 10.37 -4.40 5.23
CA LEU A 127 9.21 -3.59 4.93
C LEU A 127 9.32 -2.18 5.51
N LEU A 128 9.76 -2.03 6.76
CA LEU A 128 9.95 -0.71 7.37
C LEU A 128 10.99 0.14 6.64
N ILE A 129 12.09 -0.46 6.18
CA ILE A 129 13.10 0.23 5.38
C ILE A 129 12.48 0.73 4.07
N VAL A 130 11.76 -0.13 3.35
CA VAL A 130 11.09 0.25 2.09
C VAL A 130 10.07 1.36 2.32
N LEU A 131 9.28 1.29 3.39
CA LEU A 131 8.31 2.32 3.76
C LEU A 131 8.99 3.66 4.10
N LEU A 132 10.09 3.62 4.87
CA LEU A 132 10.89 4.81 5.20
C LEU A 132 11.45 5.48 3.96
N ILE A 133 12.03 4.70 3.04
CA ILE A 133 12.54 5.21 1.76
C ILE A 133 11.39 5.81 0.94
N GLN A 134 10.24 5.14 0.88
CA GLN A 134 9.09 5.61 0.11
C GLN A 134 8.62 6.98 0.60
N ILE A 135 8.43 7.13 1.90
CA ILE A 135 7.89 8.37 2.45
C ILE A 135 8.92 9.50 2.48
N ALA A 136 10.20 9.19 2.73
CA ALA A 136 11.28 10.18 2.70
C ALA A 136 11.47 10.74 1.29
N THR A 137 11.48 9.87 0.27
CA THR A 137 11.55 10.31 -1.13
C THR A 137 10.26 11.01 -1.56
N GLY A 138 9.09 10.64 -1.05
CA GLY A 138 7.82 11.34 -1.31
C GLY A 138 7.83 12.77 -0.76
N LEU A 139 8.28 12.96 0.48
CA LEU A 139 8.45 14.27 1.09
C LEU A 139 9.54 15.10 0.38
N ALA A 140 10.62 14.47 -0.05
CA ALA A 140 11.64 15.15 -0.86
C ALA A 140 11.06 15.63 -2.20
N ASN A 141 10.27 14.81 -2.90
CA ASN A 141 9.58 15.25 -4.11
C ASN A 141 8.66 16.44 -3.85
N ALA A 142 7.83 16.37 -2.80
CA ALA A 142 6.88 17.43 -2.45
C ALA A 142 7.53 18.76 -2.04
N THR A 143 8.76 18.73 -1.52
CA THR A 143 9.47 19.93 -1.03
C THR A 143 10.50 20.48 -2.03
N MET A 144 11.15 19.61 -2.82
CA MET A 144 12.19 20.01 -3.77
C MET A 144 11.65 20.30 -5.17
N TYR A 145 10.59 19.62 -5.60
CA TYR A 145 10.04 19.76 -6.95
C TYR A 145 8.64 20.34 -6.88
N ARG A 146 8.52 21.61 -7.26
CA ARG A 146 7.25 22.33 -7.22
C ARG A 146 6.21 21.65 -8.09
N TRP A 147 4.97 21.69 -7.62
CA TRP A 147 3.79 21.24 -8.37
C TRP A 147 3.80 19.73 -8.66
N GLY A 148 4.13 18.97 -7.61
CA GLY A 148 4.09 17.51 -7.53
C GLY A 148 2.93 16.89 -8.30
N SER A 149 1.74 17.33 -7.93
CA SER A 149 0.47 16.82 -8.47
C SER A 149 0.28 17.08 -9.97
N ASN A 150 0.86 18.16 -10.52
CA ASN A 150 0.78 18.48 -11.94
C ASN A 150 1.66 17.56 -12.78
N TRP A 151 2.96 17.49 -12.49
CA TRP A 151 3.85 16.62 -13.26
C TRP A 151 3.57 15.14 -12.99
N TYR A 152 3.04 14.80 -11.81
CA TYR A 152 2.55 13.45 -11.53
C TYR A 152 1.43 13.06 -12.51
N ALA A 153 0.38 13.88 -12.62
CA ALA A 153 -0.74 13.61 -13.52
C ALA A 153 -0.35 13.70 -15.00
N ALA A 154 0.60 14.57 -15.36
CA ALA A 154 1.00 14.80 -16.75
C ALA A 154 2.09 13.85 -17.28
N ALA A 155 2.90 13.24 -16.41
CA ALA A 155 4.04 12.40 -16.82
C ALA A 155 4.01 11.00 -16.18
N ALA A 156 3.96 10.93 -14.85
CA ALA A 156 3.99 9.64 -14.16
C ALA A 156 2.74 8.79 -14.42
N VAL A 157 1.55 9.40 -14.47
CA VAL A 157 0.30 8.68 -14.74
C VAL A 157 0.26 8.11 -16.18
N PRO A 158 0.59 8.87 -17.25
CA PRO A 158 0.73 8.30 -18.59
C PRO A 158 1.73 7.13 -18.67
N TRP A 159 2.86 7.21 -17.94
CA TRP A 159 3.78 6.08 -17.83
C TRP A 159 3.10 4.87 -17.18
N ILE A 160 2.42 5.03 -16.03
CA ILE A 160 1.67 3.94 -15.38
C ILE A 160 0.65 3.32 -16.34
N GLN A 161 -0.13 4.15 -17.04
CA GLN A 161 -1.12 3.70 -18.02
C GLN A 161 -0.48 2.94 -19.19
N SER A 162 0.71 3.34 -19.63
CA SER A 162 1.48 2.64 -20.66
C SER A 162 1.90 1.23 -20.23
N ILE A 163 2.28 1.05 -18.95
CA ILE A 163 2.57 -0.27 -18.36
C ILE A 163 1.28 -1.11 -18.32
N LEU A 164 0.16 -0.53 -17.89
CA LEU A 164 -1.12 -1.25 -17.79
C LEU A 164 -1.70 -1.65 -19.15
N THR A 165 -1.43 -0.86 -20.20
CA THR A 165 -1.81 -1.16 -21.58
C THR A 165 -0.80 -2.05 -22.31
N LEU A 166 0.20 -2.58 -21.60
CA LEU A 166 1.24 -3.48 -22.11
C LEU A 166 2.12 -2.88 -23.24
N ASN A 167 2.20 -1.55 -23.30
CA ASN A 167 3.03 -0.82 -24.24
C ASN A 167 3.91 0.18 -23.47
N PRO A 168 5.00 -0.28 -22.83
CA PRO A 168 5.75 0.52 -21.88
C PRO A 168 6.42 1.74 -22.55
N ARG A 169 6.04 2.94 -22.12
CA ARG A 169 6.55 4.23 -22.61
C ARG A 169 7.43 4.90 -21.55
N VAL A 170 8.69 4.48 -21.48
CA VAL A 170 9.67 4.96 -20.49
C VAL A 170 10.05 6.43 -20.72
N ASP A 171 9.83 6.95 -21.92
CA ASP A 171 10.05 8.35 -22.31
C ASP A 171 9.32 9.34 -21.41
N TYR A 172 8.13 9.00 -20.90
CA TYR A 172 7.37 9.85 -19.99
C TYR A 172 8.10 10.19 -18.68
N ILE A 173 8.96 9.30 -18.18
CA ILE A 173 9.66 9.49 -16.90
C ILE A 173 11.18 9.57 -17.04
N ALA A 174 11.70 9.49 -18.26
CA ALA A 174 13.13 9.51 -18.53
C ALA A 174 13.81 10.80 -18.04
N THR A 175 13.12 11.93 -18.10
CA THR A 175 13.63 13.25 -17.70
C THR A 175 13.33 13.60 -16.24
N LEU A 176 12.60 12.74 -15.51
CA LEU A 176 12.30 13.01 -14.11
C LEU A 176 13.57 12.96 -13.24
N PRO A 177 13.64 13.80 -12.18
CA PRO A 177 14.77 13.79 -11.28
C PRO A 177 15.01 12.41 -10.63
N LEU A 178 16.25 12.16 -10.22
CA LEU A 178 16.64 10.89 -9.61
C LEU A 178 15.78 10.54 -8.39
N ILE A 179 15.48 11.50 -7.52
CA ILE A 179 14.64 11.28 -6.33
C ILE A 179 13.24 10.79 -6.72
N THR A 180 12.67 11.32 -7.80
CA THR A 180 11.37 10.89 -8.35
C THR A 180 11.45 9.48 -8.92
N LYS A 181 12.51 9.18 -9.68
CA LYS A 181 12.77 7.82 -10.21
C LYS A 181 12.93 6.80 -9.07
N VAL A 182 13.66 7.14 -8.01
CA VAL A 182 13.80 6.28 -6.81
C VAL A 182 12.46 6.09 -6.12
N HIS A 183 11.65 7.14 -5.97
CA HIS A 183 10.31 7.03 -5.37
C HIS A 183 9.40 6.09 -6.17
N ILE A 184 9.41 6.20 -7.50
CA ILE A 184 8.65 5.34 -8.41
C ILE A 184 9.14 3.89 -8.30
N PHE A 185 10.45 3.66 -8.39
CA PHE A 185 11.00 2.32 -8.36
C PHE A 185 10.80 1.64 -7.00
N ASN A 186 10.97 2.37 -5.90
CA ASN A 186 10.70 1.86 -4.56
C ASN A 186 9.20 1.54 -4.35
N ALA A 187 8.29 2.27 -5.02
CA ALA A 187 6.87 1.91 -5.04
C ALA A 187 6.63 0.55 -5.72
N LEU A 188 7.38 0.22 -6.78
CA LEU A 188 7.31 -1.08 -7.43
C LEU A 188 7.82 -2.20 -6.50
N ILE A 189 8.93 -1.96 -5.79
CA ILE A 189 9.42 -2.90 -4.76
C ILE A 189 8.36 -3.10 -3.68
N PHE A 190 7.75 -2.02 -3.18
CA PHE A 190 6.66 -2.08 -2.21
C PHE A 190 5.51 -2.97 -2.70
N ILE A 191 5.10 -2.82 -3.97
CA ILE A 191 4.07 -3.68 -4.60
C ILE A 191 4.51 -5.14 -4.62
N GLY A 192 5.76 -5.42 -5.04
CA GLY A 192 6.31 -6.78 -5.06
C GLY A 192 6.40 -7.45 -3.68
N LEU A 193 6.52 -6.68 -2.60
CA LEU A 193 6.59 -7.17 -1.23
C LEU A 193 5.23 -7.50 -0.60
N ILE A 194 4.13 -7.10 -1.24
CA ILE A 194 2.76 -7.33 -0.74
C ILE A 194 2.54 -8.79 -0.31
N PRO A 195 2.77 -9.81 -1.17
CA PRO A 195 2.45 -11.19 -0.83
C PRO A 195 3.34 -11.79 0.25
N PHE A 196 4.53 -11.25 0.48
CA PHE A 196 5.51 -11.85 1.40
C PHE A 196 5.53 -11.21 2.78
N THR A 197 4.93 -10.03 2.93
CA THR A 197 5.01 -9.23 4.16
C THR A 197 3.65 -9.11 4.85
N ARG A 198 3.61 -8.41 5.98
CA ARG A 198 2.34 -8.06 6.62
C ARG A 198 1.45 -7.18 5.76
N LEU A 199 1.92 -6.58 4.67
CA LEU A 199 1.12 -5.70 3.79
C LEU A 199 -0.18 -6.34 3.31
N VAL A 200 -0.29 -7.67 3.19
CA VAL A 200 -1.56 -8.35 2.88
C VAL A 200 -2.76 -7.88 3.73
N HIS A 201 -2.52 -7.35 4.94
CA HIS A 201 -3.58 -6.79 5.77
C HIS A 201 -4.30 -5.58 5.12
N PHE A 202 -3.64 -4.78 4.29
CA PHE A 202 -4.30 -3.65 3.63
C PHE A 202 -5.33 -4.16 2.59
N LEU A 203 -5.05 -5.31 1.95
CA LEU A 203 -6.00 -5.97 1.04
C LEU A 203 -7.23 -6.52 1.78
N ALA A 204 -7.10 -6.76 3.09
CA ALA A 204 -8.23 -7.15 3.93
C ALA A 204 -9.23 -6.01 4.17
N PHE A 205 -9.01 -4.80 3.64
CA PHE A 205 -9.93 -3.65 3.74
C PHE A 205 -11.36 -3.94 3.25
N ILE A 206 -11.52 -4.91 2.34
CA ILE A 206 -12.85 -5.39 1.90
C ILE A 206 -13.65 -6.02 3.07
N GLY A 207 -12.98 -6.62 4.05
CA GLY A 207 -13.61 -7.24 5.23
C GLY A 207 -14.36 -6.22 6.11
N PRO A 208 -13.70 -5.15 6.59
CA PRO A 208 -14.33 -4.08 7.36
C PRO A 208 -15.49 -3.37 6.64
N ILE A 209 -15.44 -3.21 5.31
CA ILE A 209 -16.61 -2.65 4.58
C ILE A 209 -17.83 -3.55 4.72
N LYS A 210 -17.65 -4.87 4.60
CA LYS A 210 -18.75 -5.83 4.84
C LYS A 210 -19.26 -5.79 6.28
N TYR A 211 -18.40 -5.44 7.24
CA TYR A 211 -18.78 -5.34 8.65
C TYR A 211 -19.85 -4.26 8.88
N LEU A 212 -19.84 -3.15 8.11
CA LEU A 212 -20.84 -2.08 8.22
C LEU A 212 -22.28 -2.57 8.00
N PHE A 213 -22.46 -3.64 7.23
CA PHE A 213 -23.76 -4.21 6.88
C PHE A 213 -23.96 -5.62 7.45
N ARG A 214 -22.98 -6.13 8.23
CA ARG A 214 -23.00 -7.49 8.77
C ARG A 214 -23.89 -7.54 10.01
N PRO A 215 -24.81 -8.52 10.13
CA PRO A 215 -25.54 -8.74 11.36
C PRO A 215 -24.61 -8.99 12.56
N TRP A 216 -25.01 -8.54 13.75
CA TRP A 216 -24.25 -8.73 14.99
C TRP A 216 -23.95 -10.22 15.25
N GLN A 217 -24.97 -11.06 15.07
CA GLN A 217 -24.86 -12.50 15.21
C GLN A 217 -24.66 -13.14 13.84
N VAL A 218 -23.61 -13.95 13.71
CA VAL A 218 -23.38 -14.79 12.53
C VAL A 218 -23.30 -16.22 12.97
N VAL A 219 -24.31 -17.00 12.61
CA VAL A 219 -24.40 -18.42 12.89
C VAL A 219 -23.89 -19.18 11.68
N ARG A 220 -22.93 -20.09 11.89
CA ARG A 220 -22.52 -21.06 10.88
C ARG A 220 -23.20 -22.38 11.21
N TRP A 221 -24.20 -22.73 10.42
CA TRP A 221 -24.85 -24.04 10.51
C TRP A 221 -23.94 -25.10 9.89
N TYR A 222 -23.86 -26.26 10.52
CA TYR A 222 -23.33 -27.45 9.85
C TYR A 222 -24.43 -27.94 8.90
N SER A 223 -24.18 -27.94 7.59
CA SER A 223 -25.11 -28.63 6.67
C SER A 223 -25.08 -30.12 7.01
N ARG A 224 -26.24 -30.69 7.35
CA ARG A 224 -26.42 -32.14 7.43
C ARG A 224 -26.67 -32.66 6.00
N ASP A 225 -25.69 -32.54 5.12
CA ASP A 225 -25.69 -33.27 3.84
C ASP A 225 -24.96 -34.62 3.99
N THR A 226 -24.98 -35.22 5.19
CA THR A 226 -24.97 -36.68 5.25
C THR A 226 -26.36 -37.13 4.86
N GLN A 227 -26.49 -37.73 3.67
CA GLN A 227 -27.67 -38.53 3.33
C GLN A 227 -28.01 -39.38 4.54
N THR A 228 -29.14 -39.09 5.18
CA THR A 228 -29.74 -40.06 6.09
C THR A 228 -30.14 -41.23 5.21
N GLU A 229 -29.28 -42.23 5.09
CA GLU A 229 -29.73 -43.57 4.71
C GLU A 229 -30.89 -43.88 5.65
N ASN A 230 -32.05 -44.11 5.06
CA ASN A 230 -33.22 -44.55 5.79
C ASN A 230 -32.86 -45.88 6.45
N ILE A 231 -32.39 -45.83 7.70
CA ILE A 231 -32.39 -46.99 8.57
C ILE A 231 -33.86 -47.23 8.85
N VAL A 232 -34.45 -48.10 8.02
CA VAL A 232 -35.77 -48.68 8.22
C VAL A 232 -35.82 -49.19 9.65
N GLN A 233 -36.53 -48.45 10.52
CA GLN A 233 -36.91 -48.92 11.84
C GLN A 233 -38.08 -49.90 11.65
N TYR A 234 -37.82 -51.14 12.05
CA TYR A 234 -38.63 -52.33 11.82
C TYR A 234 -40.05 -52.29 12.41
N LYS A 235 -40.97 -52.98 11.74
CA LYS A 235 -41.73 -54.08 12.35
C LYS A 235 -42.03 -55.16 11.31
#